data_AF-A0A832J3N4-F1
#
_entry.id   AF-A0A832J3N4-F1
#
_cell.length_a   1.000
_cell.length_b   1.000
_cell.length_c   1.000
_cell.angle_alpha   90.00
_cell.angle_beta   90.00
_cell.angle_gamma   90.00
#
_symmetry.space_group_name_H-M   'P 1'
#
loop_
_entity.id
_entity.type
_entity.pdbx_description
1 polymer ?
#
loop_
_entity_poly.entity_id
_entity_poly.type
_entity_poly.pdbx_seq_one_letter_code
_entity_poly.pdbx_strand_id
1 'polypeptide(L)'
;TAEAIVAGMKTSLQASGLSSTDFTMDIDTVAGELKITNNTNAAVSFSFASSRGSGGLSGLASIDVSTGAGATAALGSIENLINTSIDASASFGSVQGRIEIQSNFIGKLSDSLKSGIGSMVDADMEAASARLQALQVQQQLGVQALSIANQSPQTVLSLFR
;
A
#
# COMPACT_ATOMS: atom_id res chain seq x y z
N THR A 1 -5.04 19.64 12.46
CA THR A 1 -6.05 19.99 13.48
C THR A 1 -7.14 20.84 12.83
N ALA A 2 -8.30 21.02 13.46
CA ALA A 2 -9.39 21.84 12.91
C ALA A 2 -8.92 23.24 12.50
N GLU A 3 -8.05 23.85 13.31
CA GLU A 3 -7.40 25.14 13.05
C GLU A 3 -6.52 25.12 11.80
N ALA A 4 -5.80 24.02 11.53
CA ALA A 4 -4.96 23.88 10.32
C ALA A 4 -5.80 23.81 9.03
N ILE A 5 -7.01 23.22 9.11
CA ILE A 5 -7.94 23.17 7.97
C ILE A 5 -8.48 24.57 7.68
N VAL A 6 -8.86 25.33 8.71
CA VAL A 6 -9.30 26.73 8.57
C VAL A 6 -8.19 27.61 8.03
N ALA A 7 -6.96 27.45 8.52
CA ALA A 7 -5.82 28.19 8.00
C ALA A 7 -5.59 27.88 6.51
N GLY A 8 -5.71 26.61 6.10
CA GLY A 8 -5.64 26.20 4.71
C GLY A 8 -6.77 26.79 3.85
N MET A 9 -8.01 26.73 4.33
CA MET A 9 -9.17 27.32 3.63
C MET A 9 -9.05 28.85 3.52
N LYS A 10 -8.64 29.53 4.60
CA LYS A 10 -8.38 30.97 4.60
C LYS A 10 -7.34 31.34 3.55
N THR A 11 -6.28 30.56 3.45
CA THR A 11 -5.22 30.77 2.44
C THR A 11 -5.75 30.57 1.02
N SER A 12 -6.55 29.52 0.77
CA SER A 12 -7.14 29.25 -0.55
C SER A 12 -8.16 30.33 -0.97
N LEU A 13 -8.98 30.81 -0.03
CA LEU A 13 -9.94 31.89 -0.28
C LEU A 13 -9.24 33.23 -0.53
N GLN A 14 -8.15 33.51 0.17
CA GLN A 14 -7.29 34.66 -0.12
C GLN A 14 -6.66 34.56 -1.52
N ALA A 15 -6.19 33.38 -1.91
CA ALA A 15 -5.71 33.14 -3.27
C ALA A 15 -6.81 33.30 -4.34
N SER A 16 -8.07 33.08 -3.97
CA SER A 16 -9.25 33.30 -4.83
C SER A 16 -9.74 34.76 -4.83
N GLY A 17 -9.01 35.69 -4.19
CA GLY A 17 -9.28 37.13 -4.21
C GLY A 17 -10.05 37.66 -2.99
N LEU A 18 -10.31 36.84 -1.97
CA LEU A 18 -10.94 37.31 -0.73
C LEU A 18 -9.94 38.10 0.13
N SER A 19 -10.24 39.35 0.43
CA SER A 19 -9.38 40.20 1.26
C SER A 19 -9.35 39.70 2.72
N SER A 20 -8.14 39.54 3.26
CA SER A 20 -7.89 39.05 4.62
C SER A 20 -8.23 40.07 5.71
N THR A 21 -8.38 41.34 5.35
CA THR A 21 -8.84 42.42 6.23
C THR A 21 -10.37 42.50 6.23
N ASP A 22 -10.98 42.23 5.10
CA ASP A 22 -12.42 42.42 4.90
C ASP A 22 -13.20 41.21 5.41
N PHE A 23 -12.59 40.02 5.38
CA PHE A 23 -13.19 38.79 5.84
C PHE A 23 -12.23 37.96 6.70
N THR A 24 -12.71 37.56 7.87
CA THR A 24 -12.00 36.62 8.75
C THR A 24 -12.79 35.33 8.91
N MET A 25 -12.08 34.21 9.01
CA MET A 25 -12.64 32.88 9.23
C MET A 25 -11.90 32.25 10.40
N ASP A 26 -12.65 31.72 11.37
CA ASP A 26 -12.13 31.07 12.57
C ASP A 26 -13.01 29.87 12.95
N ILE A 27 -12.46 28.90 13.69
CA ILE A 27 -13.26 27.84 14.31
C ILE A 27 -13.37 28.13 15.80
N ASP A 28 -14.61 28.23 16.29
CA ASP A 28 -14.87 28.16 17.71
C ASP A 28 -14.71 26.71 18.16
N THR A 29 -13.56 26.37 18.74
CA THR A 29 -13.23 25.02 19.18
C THR A 29 -14.04 24.56 20.40
N VAL A 30 -14.75 25.48 21.08
CA VAL A 30 -15.62 25.19 22.22
C VAL A 30 -17.04 24.90 21.75
N ALA A 31 -17.56 25.68 20.80
CA ALA A 31 -18.90 25.50 20.22
C ALA A 31 -18.94 24.54 19.01
N GLY A 32 -17.79 24.23 18.40
CA GLY A 32 -17.69 23.41 17.19
C GLY A 32 -18.18 24.12 15.91
N GLU A 33 -18.24 25.46 15.93
CA GLU A 33 -18.79 26.28 14.85
C GLU A 33 -17.69 26.90 13.98
N LEU A 34 -17.92 26.94 12.66
CA LEU A 34 -17.12 27.74 11.74
C LEU A 34 -17.70 29.17 11.71
N LYS A 35 -16.93 30.15 12.20
CA LYS A 35 -17.31 31.56 12.21
C LYS A 35 -16.68 32.28 11.02
N ILE A 36 -17.51 32.98 10.25
CA ILE A 36 -17.08 33.87 9.18
C ILE A 36 -17.56 35.27 9.55
N THR A 37 -16.63 36.22 9.67
CA THR A 37 -16.92 37.61 10.01
C THR A 37 -16.66 38.48 8.80
N ASN A 38 -17.68 39.24 8.40
CA ASN A 38 -17.53 40.35 7.47
C ASN A 38 -17.16 41.61 8.26
N ASN A 39 -15.98 42.15 8.00
CA ASN A 39 -15.46 43.36 8.63
C ASN A 39 -15.72 44.63 7.79
N THR A 40 -16.48 44.52 6.71
CA THR A 40 -16.89 45.64 5.85
C THR A 40 -18.29 46.15 6.23
N ASN A 41 -18.57 47.41 5.89
CA ASN A 41 -19.88 48.03 6.09
C ASN A 41 -20.90 47.67 4.99
N ALA A 42 -20.55 46.76 4.06
CA ALA A 42 -21.46 46.30 3.01
C ALA A 42 -22.21 45.05 3.46
N ALA A 43 -23.51 44.98 3.15
CA ALA A 43 -24.28 43.75 3.32
C ALA A 43 -23.78 42.71 2.32
N VAL A 44 -23.27 41.58 2.83
CA VAL A 44 -22.77 40.47 2.02
C VAL A 44 -23.52 39.22 2.42
N SER A 45 -24.10 38.54 1.43
CA SER A 45 -24.75 37.25 1.62
C SER A 45 -23.71 36.13 1.67
N PHE A 46 -23.64 35.40 2.78
CA PHE A 46 -22.92 34.14 2.86
C PHE A 46 -23.90 32.99 2.60
N SER A 47 -23.65 32.17 1.59
CA SER A 47 -24.39 30.92 1.37
C SER A 47 -23.51 29.74 1.74
N PHE A 48 -23.93 28.96 2.74
CA PHE A 48 -23.32 27.67 3.05
C PHE A 48 -24.18 26.56 2.45
N ALA A 49 -23.64 25.85 1.46
CA ALA A 49 -24.28 24.64 0.93
C ALA A 49 -23.70 23.42 1.66
N SER A 50 -24.37 22.97 2.72
CA SER A 50 -24.04 21.71 3.38
C SER A 50 -24.71 20.55 2.66
N SER A 51 -23.99 19.85 1.78
CA SER A 51 -24.45 18.58 1.22
C SER A 51 -24.00 17.43 2.11
N ARG A 52 -24.90 16.86 2.93
CA ARG A 52 -24.66 15.59 3.61
C ARG A 52 -25.21 14.45 2.72
N GLY A 53 -24.42 13.38 2.56
CA GLY A 53 -24.80 12.23 1.74
C GLY A 53 -24.46 12.38 0.26
N SER A 54 -23.22 12.76 -0.08
CA SER A 54 -22.74 12.64 -1.46
C SER A 54 -22.51 11.18 -1.82
N GLY A 55 -23.08 10.72 -2.93
CA GLY A 55 -22.95 9.35 -3.43
C GLY A 55 -24.19 8.93 -4.21
N GLY A 56 -24.12 7.76 -4.85
CA GLY A 56 -25.24 7.25 -5.65
C GLY A 56 -26.56 7.09 -4.88
N LEU A 57 -26.50 6.98 -3.55
CA LEU A 57 -27.67 6.83 -2.66
C LEU A 57 -28.17 8.14 -2.02
N SER A 58 -27.64 9.29 -2.43
CA SER A 58 -28.03 10.61 -1.91
C SER A 58 -29.55 10.88 -1.98
N GLY A 59 -30.20 10.37 -3.04
CA GLY A 59 -31.63 10.54 -3.27
C GLY A 59 -32.55 9.83 -2.29
N LEU A 60 -32.02 8.97 -1.39
CA LEU A 60 -32.83 8.27 -0.39
C LEU A 60 -33.45 9.24 0.63
N ALA A 61 -32.77 10.36 0.91
CA ALA A 61 -33.22 11.37 1.87
C ALA A 61 -34.36 12.26 1.32
N SER A 62 -34.57 12.29 0.00
CA SER A 62 -35.63 13.07 -0.65
C SER A 62 -36.88 12.24 -1.00
N ILE A 63 -36.94 10.98 -0.57
CA ILE A 63 -38.09 10.11 -0.80
C ILE A 63 -39.22 10.51 0.14
N ASP A 64 -40.35 10.93 -0.43
CA ASP A 64 -41.60 11.20 0.30
C ASP A 64 -42.72 10.29 -0.23
N VAL A 65 -43.36 9.56 0.68
CA VAL A 65 -44.46 8.62 0.42
C VAL A 65 -45.79 9.09 1.00
N SER A 66 -45.87 10.33 1.49
CA SER A 66 -47.07 10.88 2.13
C SER A 66 -48.27 11.04 1.18
N THR A 67 -48.03 11.04 -0.14
CA THR A 67 -49.06 11.12 -1.18
C THR A 67 -48.97 9.93 -2.14
N GLY A 68 -50.09 9.57 -2.79
CA GLY A 68 -50.10 8.48 -3.79
C GLY A 68 -49.14 8.74 -4.96
N ALA A 69 -49.03 9.99 -5.41
CA ALA A 69 -48.07 10.39 -6.44
C ALA A 69 -46.61 10.32 -5.95
N GLY A 70 -46.36 10.75 -4.70
CA GLY A 70 -45.05 10.62 -4.06
C GLY A 70 -44.61 9.17 -3.91
N ALA A 71 -45.53 8.27 -3.54
CA ALA A 71 -45.26 6.84 -3.45
C ALA A 71 -44.86 6.21 -4.81
N THR A 72 -45.48 6.64 -5.92
CA THR A 72 -45.07 6.17 -7.27
C THR A 72 -43.69 6.70 -7.66
N ALA A 73 -43.38 7.98 -7.36
CA ALA A 73 -42.06 8.55 -7.62
C ALA A 73 -40.96 7.94 -6.73
N ALA A 74 -41.31 7.63 -5.49
CA ALA A 74 -40.45 6.93 -4.53
C ALA A 74 -40.05 5.54 -5.06
N LEU A 75 -40.99 4.80 -5.64
CA LEU A 75 -40.72 3.47 -6.20
C LEU A 75 -39.64 3.54 -7.30
N GLY A 76 -39.79 4.41 -8.29
CA GLY A 76 -38.78 4.58 -9.35
C GLY A 76 -37.43 5.09 -8.82
N SER A 77 -37.45 5.93 -7.77
CA SER A 77 -36.22 6.36 -7.11
C SER A 77 -35.52 5.18 -6.43
N ILE A 78 -36.25 4.34 -5.69
CA ILE A 78 -35.71 3.15 -5.03
C ILE A 78 -35.14 2.17 -6.05
N GLU A 79 -35.81 1.94 -7.18
CA GLU A 79 -35.30 1.07 -8.25
C GLU A 79 -33.94 1.55 -8.79
N ASN A 80 -33.77 2.85 -9.01
CA ASN A 80 -32.49 3.42 -9.43
C ASN A 80 -31.39 3.25 -8.36
N LEU A 81 -31.75 3.40 -7.09
CA LEU A 81 -30.82 3.21 -5.97
C LEU A 81 -30.43 1.74 -5.78
N ILE A 82 -31.35 0.81 -6.04
CA ILE A 82 -31.08 -0.63 -6.09
C ILE A 82 -30.09 -0.92 -7.21
N ASN A 83 -30.32 -0.42 -8.43
CA ASN A 83 -29.40 -0.61 -9.55
C ASN A 83 -28.00 -0.07 -9.22
N THR A 84 -27.91 1.12 -8.63
CA THR A 84 -26.64 1.70 -8.19
C THR A 84 -25.92 0.82 -7.16
N SER A 85 -26.66 0.21 -6.23
CA SER A 85 -26.10 -0.71 -5.23
C SER A 85 -25.64 -2.03 -5.86
N ILE A 86 -26.35 -2.53 -6.86
CA ILE A 86 -25.98 -3.72 -7.63
C ILE A 86 -24.69 -3.45 -8.41
N ASP A 87 -24.58 -2.31 -9.09
CA ASP A 87 -23.38 -1.93 -9.84
C ASP A 87 -22.16 -1.79 -8.94
N ALA A 88 -22.33 -1.15 -7.77
CA ALA A 88 -21.28 -1.07 -6.76
C ALA A 88 -20.87 -2.46 -6.26
N SER A 89 -21.84 -3.33 -5.98
CA SER A 89 -21.58 -4.72 -5.55
C SER A 89 -20.86 -5.54 -6.63
N ALA A 90 -21.25 -5.39 -7.90
CA ALA A 90 -20.61 -6.03 -9.02
C ALA A 90 -19.16 -5.55 -9.21
N SER A 91 -18.92 -4.25 -9.03
CA SER A 91 -17.58 -3.67 -9.03
C SER A 91 -16.71 -4.26 -7.91
N PHE A 92 -17.23 -4.33 -6.69
CA PHE A 92 -16.53 -4.97 -5.58
C PHE A 92 -16.26 -6.46 -5.82
N GLY A 93 -17.21 -7.20 -6.40
CA GLY A 93 -17.03 -8.60 -6.78
C GLY A 93 -15.92 -8.78 -7.81
N SER A 94 -15.85 -7.90 -8.82
CA SER A 94 -14.76 -7.90 -9.80
C SER A 94 -13.40 -7.61 -9.16
N VAL A 95 -13.32 -6.61 -8.27
CA VAL A 95 -12.10 -6.27 -7.53
C VAL A 95 -11.67 -7.43 -6.63
N GLN A 96 -12.60 -8.06 -5.92
CA GLN A 96 -12.34 -9.24 -5.10
C GLN A 96 -11.75 -10.38 -5.94
N GLY A 97 -12.36 -10.70 -7.09
CA GLY A 97 -11.84 -11.73 -7.99
C GLY A 97 -10.43 -11.41 -8.49
N ARG A 98 -10.14 -10.14 -8.81
CA ARG A 98 -8.78 -9.70 -9.18
C ARG A 98 -7.79 -9.87 -8.03
N ILE A 99 -8.17 -9.51 -6.80
CA ILE A 99 -7.34 -9.69 -5.61
C ILE A 99 -7.04 -11.17 -5.37
N GLU A 100 -8.04 -12.04 -5.51
CA GLU A 100 -7.88 -13.48 -5.33
C GLU A 100 -6.93 -14.08 -6.37
N ILE A 101 -7.08 -13.72 -7.65
CA ILE A 101 -6.14 -14.12 -8.71
C ILE A 101 -4.73 -13.62 -8.40
N GLN A 102 -4.58 -12.35 -7.98
CA GLN A 102 -3.29 -11.77 -7.65
C GLN A 102 -2.63 -12.47 -6.46
N SER A 103 -3.41 -12.79 -5.42
CA SER A 103 -2.94 -13.52 -4.24
C SER A 103 -2.42 -14.91 -4.62
N ASN A 104 -3.20 -15.64 -5.45
CA ASN A 104 -2.80 -16.94 -5.95
C ASN A 104 -1.54 -16.88 -6.83
N PHE A 105 -1.42 -15.85 -7.67
CA PHE A 105 -0.22 -15.63 -8.49
C PHE A 105 1.01 -15.35 -7.63
N ILE A 106 0.90 -14.47 -6.64
CA ILE A 106 1.99 -14.16 -5.70
C ILE A 106 2.39 -15.41 -4.90
N GLY A 107 1.43 -16.21 -4.45
CA GLY A 107 1.70 -17.49 -3.78
C GLY A 107 2.53 -18.43 -4.65
N LYS A 108 2.08 -18.69 -5.89
CA LYS A 108 2.80 -19.54 -6.85
C LYS A 108 4.17 -18.99 -7.21
N LEU A 109 4.30 -17.68 -7.35
CA LEU A 109 5.59 -17.02 -7.60
C LEU A 109 6.53 -17.21 -6.42
N SER A 110 6.05 -17.02 -5.18
CA SER A 110 6.83 -17.25 -3.97
C SER A 110 7.30 -18.70 -3.86
N ASP A 111 6.43 -19.67 -4.14
CA ASP A 111 6.79 -21.10 -4.13
C ASP A 111 7.86 -21.42 -5.20
N SER A 112 7.69 -20.88 -6.40
CA SER A 112 8.66 -21.05 -7.50
C SER A 112 10.01 -20.42 -7.18
N LEU A 113 10.01 -19.21 -6.59
CA LEU A 113 11.22 -18.53 -6.15
C LEU A 113 11.91 -19.30 -5.02
N LYS A 114 11.15 -19.83 -4.05
CA LYS A 114 11.70 -20.62 -2.95
C LYS A 114 12.34 -21.91 -3.46
N SER A 115 11.70 -22.60 -4.40
CA SER A 115 12.27 -23.79 -5.04
C SER A 115 13.52 -23.45 -5.86
N GLY A 116 13.49 -22.36 -6.63
CA GLY A 116 14.65 -21.90 -7.42
C GLY A 116 15.82 -21.43 -6.57
N ILE A 117 15.57 -20.76 -5.45
CA ILE A 117 16.62 -20.39 -4.49
C ILE A 117 17.17 -21.64 -3.79
N GLY A 118 16.29 -22.57 -3.39
CA GLY A 118 16.70 -23.84 -2.78
C GLY A 118 17.65 -24.63 -3.68
N SER A 119 17.34 -24.75 -4.97
CA SER A 119 18.21 -25.46 -5.92
C SER A 119 19.55 -24.76 -6.15
N MET A 120 19.58 -23.41 -6.13
CA MET A 120 20.84 -22.66 -6.18
C MET A 120 21.68 -22.87 -4.91
N VAL A 121 21.05 -22.86 -3.73
CA VAL A 121 21.73 -23.10 -2.45
C VAL A 121 22.28 -24.53 -2.38
N ASP A 122 21.50 -25.51 -2.80
CA ASP A 122 21.94 -26.92 -2.85
C ASP A 122 23.13 -27.07 -3.81
N ALA A 123 23.06 -26.46 -5.00
CA ALA A 123 24.16 -26.47 -5.97
C ALA A 123 25.44 -25.80 -5.42
N ASP A 124 25.31 -24.70 -4.68
CA ASP A 124 26.45 -24.01 -4.07
C ASP A 124 27.08 -24.85 -2.94
N MET A 125 26.26 -25.55 -2.15
CA MET A 125 26.76 -26.49 -1.13
C MET A 125 27.49 -27.70 -1.75
N GLU A 126 27.01 -28.24 -2.87
CA GLU A 126 27.70 -29.31 -3.59
C GLU A 126 29.07 -28.83 -4.11
N ALA A 127 29.13 -27.64 -4.73
CA ALA A 127 30.37 -27.05 -5.21
C ALA A 127 31.38 -26.77 -4.07
N ALA A 128 30.87 -26.26 -2.93
CA ALA A 128 31.68 -26.04 -1.74
C ALA A 128 32.20 -27.37 -1.14
N SER A 129 31.37 -28.41 -1.11
CA SER A 129 31.74 -29.74 -0.61
C SER A 129 32.79 -30.40 -1.50
N ALA A 130 32.64 -30.31 -2.82
CA ALA A 130 33.64 -30.79 -3.77
C ALA A 130 34.98 -30.04 -3.61
N ARG A 131 34.94 -28.72 -3.42
CA ARG A 131 36.16 -27.93 -3.10
C ARG A 131 36.81 -28.37 -1.81
N LEU A 132 36.03 -28.60 -0.75
CA LEU A 132 36.54 -29.02 0.55
C LEU A 132 37.21 -30.41 0.46
N GLN A 133 36.59 -31.35 -0.25
CA GLN A 133 37.17 -32.66 -0.52
C GLN A 133 38.48 -32.54 -1.32
N ALA A 134 38.49 -31.72 -2.38
CA ALA A 134 39.71 -31.46 -3.15
C ALA A 134 40.83 -30.88 -2.27
N LEU A 135 40.50 -29.93 -1.38
CA LEU A 135 41.45 -29.35 -0.44
C LEU A 135 42.00 -30.40 0.54
N GLN A 136 41.15 -31.28 1.07
CA GLN A 136 41.54 -32.37 1.97
C GLN A 136 42.49 -33.36 1.28
N VAL A 137 42.18 -33.77 0.05
CA VAL A 137 43.06 -34.64 -0.75
C VAL A 137 44.39 -33.93 -1.02
N GLN A 138 44.36 -32.65 -1.37
CA GLN A 138 45.58 -31.87 -1.60
C GLN A 138 46.45 -31.76 -0.34
N GLN A 139 45.85 -31.61 0.84
CA GLN A 139 46.57 -31.62 2.12
C GLN A 139 47.16 -33.00 2.44
N GLN A 140 46.40 -34.08 2.23
CA GLN A 140 46.90 -35.44 2.43
C GLN A 140 48.08 -35.76 1.49
N LEU A 141 47.98 -35.36 0.22
CA LEU A 141 49.09 -35.46 -0.74
C LEU A 141 50.27 -34.57 -0.33
N GLY A 142 50.02 -33.38 0.22
CA GLY A 142 51.04 -32.50 0.76
C GLY A 142 51.82 -33.14 1.91
N VAL A 143 51.14 -33.75 2.87
CA VAL A 143 51.78 -34.49 3.99
C VAL A 143 52.54 -35.71 3.48
N GLN A 144 51.96 -36.48 2.55
CA GLN A 144 52.61 -37.64 1.94
C GLN A 144 53.88 -37.23 1.19
N ALA A 145 53.81 -36.16 0.39
CA ALA A 145 54.94 -35.59 -0.32
C ALA A 145 56.03 -35.10 0.64
N LEU A 146 55.65 -34.46 1.76
CA LEU A 146 56.60 -34.03 2.78
C LEU A 146 57.28 -35.22 3.49
N SER A 147 56.53 -36.30 3.76
CA SER A 147 57.09 -37.54 4.33
C SER A 147 58.07 -38.21 3.37
N ILE A 148 57.73 -38.31 2.08
CA ILE A 148 58.62 -38.84 1.04
C ILE A 148 59.87 -37.96 0.90
N ALA A 149 59.69 -36.64 0.89
CA ALA A 149 60.80 -35.69 0.82
C ALA A 149 61.75 -35.78 2.03
N ASN A 150 61.23 -36.08 3.23
CA ASN A 150 62.06 -36.30 4.41
C ASN A 150 62.73 -37.69 4.46
N GLN A 151 62.13 -38.71 3.83
CA GLN A 151 62.70 -40.07 3.76
C GLN A 151 63.76 -40.23 2.66
N SER A 152 63.62 -39.50 1.55
CA SER A 152 64.51 -39.58 0.38
C SER A 152 66.00 -39.28 0.69
N PRO A 153 66.35 -38.27 1.51
CA PRO A 153 67.74 -38.01 1.89
C PRO A 153 68.37 -39.17 2.69
N GLN A 154 67.60 -39.85 3.55
CA GLN A 154 68.10 -40.96 4.36
C GLN A 154 68.42 -42.21 3.52
N THR A 155 67.65 -42.45 2.45
CA THR A 155 67.91 -43.55 1.51
C THR A 155 69.16 -43.29 0.66
N VAL A 156 69.44 -42.02 0.33
CA VAL A 156 70.68 -41.64 -0.34
C VAL A 156 71.89 -41.85 0.58
N LEU A 157 71.80 -41.51 1.87
CA LEU A 157 72.86 -41.75 2.85
C LEU A 157 73.15 -43.25 3.11
N SER A 158 72.18 -44.15 2.94
CA SER A 158 72.43 -45.59 3.06
C SER A 158 73.21 -46.18 1.87
N LEU A 159 73.23 -45.50 0.71
CA LEU A 159 73.97 -45.94 -0.48
C LEU A 159 75.46 -45.53 -0.44
N PHE A 160 75.83 -44.65 0.48
CA PHE A 160 77.22 -44.23 0.71
C PHE A 160 77.84 -44.86 1.97
N ARG A 161 77.26 -45.98 2.46
CA ARG A 161 77.78 -46.79 3.57
C ARG A 161 78.18 -48.18 3.10
#